data_AF-A0AAU7ZJI3-F1
#
_entry.id   AF-A0AAU7ZJI3-F1
#
_cell.length_a   1.000
_cell.length_b   1.000
_cell.length_c   1.000
_cell.angle_alpha   90.00
_cell.angle_beta   90.00
_cell.angle_gamma   90.00
#
_symmetry.space_group_name_H-M   'P 1'
#
loop_
_entity.id
_entity.type
_entity.pdbx_description
1 polymer ?
#
loop_
_entity_poly.entity_id
_entity_poly.type
_entity_poly.pdbx_seq_one_letter_code
_entity_poly.pdbx_strand_id
1 'polypeptide(L)'
;MRLVSLLLASCLVSAHAQAQRELLGKLVKGDDQSRTPADNVAVSLDEDGSHDVTRDGGLFHLFLSDALKPGVEVTISATIPGFAIYEPPGGKLTVPMDLVHRKEIQLLPKGSLKFLSDVQVRAFVERTAKESSRATSLPNVKEPPDLSRYLKDWAVQYGFGVDQVKSEVNRWASEVESKKSDNYDLSLAAFAKKNFNEAHDKAMEAAADEENRLVSLQQQQQESIDLIIRDYLLAGDSAYSAQDFSKSSTAYGKALAHTSQVQNGIEWAGIQIRLGNAEAALVSRSEGVAISQHEESARKAYQAALTVYTREQVPEDWAATQNNFGLALFNLAERSEGGLRPPDTCAKRSTLTAMHYRFIPASTYLKIGPGPRQA
;
A
#
# COMPACT_ATOMS: atom_id res chain seq x y z
N MET A 1 -50.52 -32.61 -31.46
CA MET A 1 -51.21 -31.76 -30.47
C MET A 1 -50.20 -31.41 -29.38
N ARG A 2 -49.88 -30.11 -29.22
CA ARG A 2 -49.58 -29.36 -27.97
C ARG A 2 -48.61 -29.99 -26.94
N LEU A 3 -47.65 -29.32 -26.30
CA LEU A 3 -47.25 -27.92 -26.15
C LEU A 3 -45.92 -27.95 -25.35
N VAL A 4 -44.91 -27.22 -25.84
CA VAL A 4 -44.09 -26.21 -25.14
C VAL A 4 -43.81 -26.38 -23.65
N SER A 5 -42.52 -26.39 -23.27
CA SER A 5 -41.99 -25.68 -22.09
C SER A 5 -40.49 -25.40 -22.27
N LEU A 6 -40.17 -24.23 -22.84
CA LEU A 6 -38.85 -23.61 -22.74
C LEU A 6 -38.65 -23.11 -21.31
N LEU A 7 -37.62 -23.61 -20.62
CA LEU A 7 -37.09 -22.98 -19.41
C LEU A 7 -36.12 -21.87 -19.86
N LEU A 8 -36.64 -20.65 -19.96
CA LEU A 8 -35.85 -19.42 -19.94
C LEU A 8 -35.33 -19.22 -18.51
N ALA A 9 -34.10 -19.62 -18.25
CA ALA A 9 -33.36 -19.13 -17.10
C ALA A 9 -33.05 -17.65 -17.34
N SER A 10 -33.92 -16.78 -16.83
CA SER A 10 -33.69 -15.35 -16.73
C SER A 10 -32.45 -15.12 -15.87
N CYS A 11 -31.32 -14.82 -16.52
CA CYS A 11 -30.18 -14.17 -15.90
C CYS A 11 -30.65 -12.82 -15.36
N LEU A 12 -31.02 -12.79 -14.08
CA LEU A 12 -30.99 -11.58 -13.28
C LEU A 12 -29.50 -11.19 -13.19
N VAL A 13 -29.05 -10.39 -14.16
CA VAL A 13 -27.89 -9.54 -13.97
C VAL A 13 -28.25 -8.65 -12.80
N SER A 14 -27.82 -9.02 -11.60
CA SER A 14 -27.70 -8.11 -10.48
C SER A 14 -26.75 -7.01 -10.94
N ALA A 15 -27.33 -5.93 -11.48
CA ALA A 15 -26.67 -4.64 -11.55
C ALA A 15 -26.24 -4.33 -10.12
N HIS A 16 -24.98 -4.60 -9.82
CA HIS A 16 -24.34 -4.02 -8.65
C HIS A 16 -24.48 -2.52 -8.88
N ALA A 17 -25.38 -1.87 -8.14
CA ALA A 17 -25.35 -0.44 -7.96
C ALA A 17 -24.02 -0.16 -7.26
N GLN A 18 -22.97 0.02 -8.07
CA GLN A 18 -21.68 0.47 -7.63
C GLN A 18 -21.94 1.78 -6.89
N ALA A 19 -21.63 1.82 -5.58
CA ALA A 19 -21.84 3.01 -4.78
C ALA A 19 -21.17 4.18 -5.51
N GLN A 20 -21.99 5.16 -5.90
CA GLN A 20 -21.54 6.27 -6.71
C GLN A 20 -20.47 7.02 -5.92
N ARG A 21 -19.24 7.06 -6.43
CA ARG A 21 -18.12 7.69 -5.74
C ARG A 21 -18.27 9.20 -5.89
N GLU A 22 -18.34 9.91 -4.77
CA GLU A 22 -18.54 11.37 -4.75
C GLU A 22 -17.33 12.05 -4.11
N LEU A 23 -16.77 13.03 -4.81
CA LEU A 23 -15.84 13.99 -4.24
C LEU A 23 -16.65 15.09 -3.56
N LEU A 24 -16.65 15.08 -2.23
CA LEU A 24 -17.28 16.12 -1.44
C LEU A 24 -16.36 17.34 -1.37
N GLY A 25 -16.92 18.53 -1.59
CA GLY A 25 -16.13 19.76 -1.54
C GLY A 25 -16.85 20.94 -0.93
N LYS A 26 -16.06 21.97 -0.65
CA LYS A 26 -16.50 23.27 -0.13
C LYS A 26 -15.77 24.37 -0.86
N LEU A 27 -16.51 25.22 -1.56
CA LEU A 27 -15.99 26.39 -2.24
C LEU A 27 -16.01 27.59 -1.31
N VAL A 28 -14.85 28.22 -1.13
CA VAL A 28 -14.72 29.44 -0.34
C VAL A 28 -14.03 30.52 -1.16
N LYS A 29 -14.39 31.77 -0.92
CA LYS A 29 -13.76 32.95 -1.53
C LYS A 29 -13.36 33.96 -0.47
N GLY A 30 -12.33 34.73 -0.78
CA GLY A 30 -11.79 35.79 0.08
C GLY A 30 -10.38 35.48 0.57
N ASP A 31 -9.79 36.33 1.39
CA ASP A 31 -8.38 36.19 1.80
C ASP A 31 -8.17 35.21 2.99
N ASP A 32 -6.99 35.20 3.61
CA ASP A 32 -6.76 34.33 4.79
C ASP A 32 -7.60 34.73 6.00
N GLN A 33 -7.94 36.01 6.12
CA GLN A 33 -8.69 36.54 7.26
C GLN A 33 -10.21 36.49 7.02
N SER A 34 -10.63 36.35 5.76
CA SER A 34 -12.02 36.37 5.32
C SER A 34 -12.33 35.20 4.38
N ARG A 35 -12.50 33.99 4.94
CA ARG A 35 -12.99 32.84 4.18
C ARG A 35 -14.51 32.79 4.22
N THR A 36 -15.15 33.24 3.15
CA THR A 36 -16.60 33.21 3.01
C THR A 36 -17.03 32.11 2.06
N PRO A 37 -18.06 31.32 2.40
CA PRO A 37 -18.61 30.37 1.44
C PRO A 37 -19.08 31.04 0.14
N ALA A 38 -18.87 30.35 -0.98
CA ALA A 38 -19.28 30.81 -2.29
C ALA A 38 -20.45 29.97 -2.81
N ASP A 39 -21.67 30.45 -2.60
CA ASP A 39 -22.91 29.78 -3.00
C ASP A 39 -23.30 30.14 -4.45
N ASN A 40 -24.07 29.27 -5.12
CA ASN A 40 -24.54 29.41 -6.51
C ASN A 40 -23.41 29.55 -7.55
N VAL A 41 -22.31 28.83 -7.36
CA VAL A 41 -21.17 28.80 -8.27
C VAL A 41 -21.10 27.44 -8.95
N ALA A 42 -20.97 27.43 -10.28
CA ALA A 42 -20.73 26.22 -11.03
C ALA A 42 -19.31 25.69 -10.76
N VAL A 43 -19.21 24.41 -10.40
CA VAL A 43 -17.97 23.69 -10.17
C VAL A 43 -17.97 22.44 -11.06
N SER A 44 -16.84 22.14 -11.69
CA SER A 44 -16.70 20.96 -12.55
C SER A 44 -15.34 20.29 -12.44
N LEU A 45 -15.28 19.01 -12.82
CA LEU A 45 -14.05 18.29 -13.14
C LEU A 45 -13.81 18.32 -14.64
N ASP A 46 -12.60 18.67 -15.05
CA ASP A 46 -12.26 18.80 -16.47
C ASP A 46 -12.13 17.43 -17.16
N GLU A 47 -11.79 16.37 -16.42
CA GLU A 47 -11.44 15.05 -16.97
C GLU A 47 -12.65 14.23 -17.42
N ASP A 48 -13.77 14.31 -16.70
CA ASP A 48 -14.99 13.56 -17.02
C ASP A 48 -16.25 14.44 -17.17
N GLY A 49 -16.11 15.76 -17.02
CA GLY A 49 -17.21 16.71 -17.17
C GLY A 49 -18.23 16.67 -16.03
N SER A 50 -17.93 15.95 -14.94
CA SER A 50 -18.73 15.97 -13.71
C SER A 50 -18.88 17.40 -13.21
N HIS A 51 -20.09 17.80 -12.85
CA HIS A 51 -20.40 19.18 -12.46
C HIS A 51 -21.49 19.23 -11.39
N ASP A 52 -21.43 20.28 -10.56
CA ASP A 52 -22.43 20.62 -9.56
C ASP A 52 -22.48 22.14 -9.39
N VAL A 53 -23.51 22.63 -8.71
CA VAL A 53 -23.63 24.03 -8.31
C VAL A 53 -23.57 24.10 -6.80
N THR A 54 -22.71 24.97 -6.27
CA THR A 54 -22.54 25.12 -4.83
C THR A 54 -23.84 25.56 -4.15
N ARG A 55 -24.16 24.91 -3.03
CA ARG A 55 -25.33 25.17 -2.18
C ARG A 55 -24.90 25.90 -0.91
N ASP A 56 -25.84 26.15 -0.01
CA ASP A 56 -25.64 26.76 1.31
C ASP A 56 -24.32 26.33 1.97
N GLY A 57 -23.47 27.31 2.27
CA GLY A 57 -22.17 27.05 2.88
C GLY A 57 -21.08 26.62 1.88
N GLY A 58 -21.28 26.89 0.59
CA GLY A 58 -20.35 26.65 -0.50
C GLY A 58 -20.22 25.18 -0.87
N LEU A 59 -21.15 24.33 -0.44
CA LEU A 59 -20.99 22.87 -0.53
C LEU A 59 -21.33 22.36 -1.92
N PHE A 60 -20.52 21.42 -2.41
CA PHE A 60 -20.75 20.73 -3.69
C PHE A 60 -20.36 19.24 -3.59
N HIS A 61 -20.89 18.44 -4.52
CA HIS A 61 -20.51 17.03 -4.71
C HIS A 61 -20.26 16.77 -6.19
N LEU A 62 -19.08 16.27 -6.53
CA LEU A 62 -18.74 15.88 -7.91
C LEU A 62 -18.69 14.36 -7.99
N PHE A 63 -19.43 13.79 -8.92
CA PHE A 63 -19.36 12.36 -9.20
C PHE A 63 -18.02 12.02 -9.84
N LEU A 64 -17.39 10.96 -9.35
CA LEU A 64 -16.16 10.42 -9.91
C LEU A 64 -16.50 9.19 -10.74
N SER A 65 -16.20 9.24 -12.03
CA SER A 65 -16.28 8.06 -12.90
C SER A 65 -15.32 6.95 -12.45
N ASP A 66 -15.56 5.72 -12.90
CA ASP A 66 -14.74 4.54 -12.57
C ASP A 66 -13.28 4.66 -13.06
N ALA A 67 -13.03 5.52 -14.05
CA ALA A 67 -11.70 5.85 -14.52
C ALA A 67 -10.88 6.65 -13.50
N LEU A 68 -11.53 7.46 -12.66
CA LEU A 68 -10.89 8.34 -11.67
C LEU A 68 -10.66 7.59 -10.35
N LYS A 69 -9.71 6.65 -10.38
CA LYS A 69 -9.28 5.89 -9.20
C LYS A 69 -8.51 6.77 -8.21
N PRO A 70 -8.42 6.38 -6.93
CA PRO A 70 -7.52 7.06 -5.99
C PRO A 70 -6.10 7.17 -6.54
N GLY A 71 -5.46 8.31 -6.31
CA GLY A 71 -4.13 8.61 -6.85
C GLY A 71 -4.11 9.27 -8.23
N VAL A 72 -5.24 9.31 -8.95
CA VAL A 72 -5.34 10.02 -10.23
C VAL A 72 -5.39 11.54 -9.98
N GLU A 73 -4.58 12.30 -10.72
CA GLU A 73 -4.65 13.78 -10.75
C GLU A 73 -5.85 14.22 -11.59
N VAL A 74 -6.69 15.09 -11.02
CA VAL A 74 -7.84 15.71 -11.68
C VAL A 74 -7.81 17.24 -11.50
N THR A 75 -8.51 17.95 -12.37
CA THR A 75 -8.52 19.42 -12.41
C THR A 75 -9.91 19.91 -12.10
N ILE A 76 -10.04 20.69 -11.03
CA ILE A 76 -11.28 21.33 -10.64
C ILE A 76 -11.35 22.75 -11.17
N SER A 77 -12.49 23.07 -11.77
CA SER A 77 -12.79 24.36 -12.35
C SER A 77 -13.96 25.00 -11.61
N ALA A 78 -13.79 26.25 -11.22
CA ALA A 78 -14.84 27.08 -10.61
C ALA A 78 -14.59 28.53 -11.00
N THR A 79 -15.63 29.20 -11.53
CA THR A 79 -15.48 30.55 -12.08
C THR A 79 -16.33 31.55 -11.32
N ILE A 80 -15.68 32.53 -10.69
CA ILE A 80 -16.30 33.73 -10.15
C ILE A 80 -15.60 34.93 -10.81
N PRO A 81 -16.33 35.89 -11.41
CA PRO A 81 -15.73 37.07 -12.03
C PRO A 81 -14.78 37.79 -11.07
N GLY A 82 -13.54 38.02 -11.50
CA GLY A 82 -12.50 38.68 -10.70
C GLY A 82 -11.75 37.78 -9.72
N PHE A 83 -12.08 36.49 -9.63
CA PHE A 83 -11.37 35.53 -8.77
C PHE A 83 -10.68 34.44 -9.60
N ALA A 84 -9.74 33.75 -8.96
CA ALA A 84 -9.10 32.54 -9.47
C ALA A 84 -8.89 31.54 -8.33
N ILE A 85 -8.82 30.24 -8.67
CA ILE A 85 -8.55 29.18 -7.69
C ILE A 85 -7.10 29.32 -7.21
N TYR A 86 -6.95 29.44 -5.89
CA TYR A 86 -5.67 29.48 -5.18
C TYR A 86 -5.34 28.12 -4.60
N GLU A 87 -6.26 27.53 -3.83
CA GLU A 87 -6.09 26.18 -3.29
C GLU A 87 -7.17 25.25 -3.87
N PRO A 88 -6.79 24.09 -4.43
CA PRO A 88 -5.42 23.65 -4.66
C PRO A 88 -4.74 24.43 -5.82
N PRO A 89 -3.39 24.50 -5.88
CA PRO A 89 -2.67 25.23 -6.92
C PRO A 89 -3.08 24.79 -8.33
N GLY A 90 -3.48 25.76 -9.16
CA GLY A 90 -3.93 25.49 -10.53
C GLY A 90 -5.21 24.65 -10.64
N GLY A 91 -5.96 24.47 -9.55
CA GLY A 91 -7.14 23.60 -9.51
C GLY A 91 -6.82 22.11 -9.49
N LYS A 92 -5.54 21.72 -9.36
CA LYS A 92 -5.16 20.31 -9.44
C LYS A 92 -5.28 19.60 -8.11
N LEU A 93 -6.00 18.48 -8.09
CA LEU A 93 -6.16 17.64 -6.91
C LEU A 93 -5.90 16.18 -7.24
N THR A 94 -5.27 15.46 -6.33
CA THR A 94 -5.20 14.00 -6.41
C THR A 94 -6.46 13.41 -5.78
N VAL A 95 -7.13 12.53 -6.52
CA VAL A 95 -8.31 11.80 -6.01
C VAL A 95 -7.89 11.05 -4.74
N PRO A 96 -8.49 11.36 -3.58
CA PRO A 96 -8.06 10.78 -2.31
C PRO A 96 -8.50 9.31 -2.21
N MET A 97 -7.75 8.53 -1.42
CA MET A 97 -8.13 7.16 -1.05
C MET A 97 -9.44 7.13 -0.25
N ASP A 98 -9.64 8.14 0.59
CA ASP A 98 -10.84 8.36 1.38
C ASP A 98 -11.63 9.56 0.84
N LEU A 99 -12.91 9.32 0.49
CA LEU A 99 -13.84 10.31 -0.05
C LEU A 99 -14.76 10.92 1.01
N VAL A 100 -14.63 10.52 2.28
CA VAL A 100 -15.45 11.03 3.39
C VAL A 100 -15.08 12.47 3.74
N HIS A 101 -13.81 12.85 3.55
CA HIS A 101 -13.31 14.18 3.89
C HIS A 101 -13.52 15.19 2.77
N ARG A 102 -14.18 16.31 3.10
CA ARG A 102 -14.42 17.41 2.15
C ARG A 102 -13.12 18.07 1.74
N LYS A 103 -12.98 18.36 0.45
CA LYS A 103 -11.90 19.20 -0.08
C LYS A 103 -12.34 20.66 -0.13
N GLU A 104 -11.61 21.52 0.56
CA GLU A 104 -11.82 22.96 0.47
C GLU A 104 -11.14 23.50 -0.80
N ILE A 105 -11.88 24.25 -1.60
CA ILE A 105 -11.41 24.92 -2.80
C ILE A 105 -11.47 26.42 -2.51
N GLN A 106 -10.31 27.07 -2.41
CA GLN A 106 -10.20 28.47 -2.06
C GLN A 106 -9.96 29.32 -3.30
N LEU A 107 -10.80 30.33 -3.50
CA LEU A 107 -10.61 31.36 -4.51
C LEU A 107 -10.10 32.66 -3.89
N LEU A 108 -9.09 33.26 -4.53
CA LEU A 108 -8.60 34.60 -4.20
C LEU A 108 -8.92 35.58 -5.32
N PRO A 109 -9.04 36.88 -5.00
CA PRO A 109 -9.11 37.93 -6.02
C PRO A 109 -7.87 37.88 -6.92
N LYS A 110 -8.08 38.03 -8.23
CA LYS A 110 -6.99 38.20 -9.19
C LYS A 110 -6.12 39.39 -8.78
N GLY A 111 -4.80 39.26 -8.92
CA GLY A 111 -3.79 40.21 -8.47
C GLY A 111 -3.30 39.98 -7.03
N SER A 112 -3.89 39.03 -6.29
CA SER A 112 -3.41 38.67 -4.95
C SER A 112 -1.98 38.11 -4.98
N LEU A 113 -1.04 38.74 -4.27
CA LEU A 113 0.38 38.32 -4.22
C LEU A 113 0.59 36.87 -3.76
N LYS A 114 -0.41 36.23 -3.17
CA LYS A 114 -0.33 34.80 -2.82
C LYS A 114 -0.20 33.89 -4.03
N PHE A 115 -0.72 34.29 -5.18
CA PHE A 115 -0.49 33.57 -6.43
C PHE A 115 0.98 33.59 -6.86
N LEU A 116 1.78 34.52 -6.33
CA LEU A 116 3.23 34.60 -6.53
C LEU A 116 4.03 33.88 -5.43
N SER A 117 3.37 33.16 -4.50
CA SER A 117 4.07 32.39 -3.47
C SER A 117 4.87 31.23 -4.06
N ASP A 118 5.91 30.80 -3.34
CA ASP A 118 6.79 29.70 -3.77
C ASP A 118 6.01 28.42 -4.14
N VAL A 119 4.93 28.10 -3.41
CA VAL A 119 4.07 26.94 -3.69
C VAL A 119 3.37 27.07 -5.04
N GLN A 120 2.83 28.25 -5.35
CA GLN A 120 2.11 28.50 -6.61
C GLN A 120 3.08 28.58 -7.79
N VAL A 121 4.26 29.18 -7.58
CA VAL A 121 5.33 29.24 -8.59
C VAL A 121 5.86 27.84 -8.89
N ARG A 122 6.14 27.02 -7.87
CA ARG A 122 6.55 25.61 -8.05
C ARG A 122 5.51 24.83 -8.86
N ALA A 123 4.23 24.90 -8.47
CA ALA A 123 3.14 24.23 -9.19
C ALA A 123 2.99 24.71 -10.64
N PHE A 124 3.19 26.01 -10.88
CA PHE A 124 3.20 26.57 -12.22
C PHE A 124 4.34 26.00 -13.08
N VAL A 125 5.57 25.92 -12.55
CA VAL A 125 6.73 25.39 -13.28
C VAL A 125 6.54 23.90 -13.58
N GLU A 126 6.09 23.12 -12.62
CA GLU A 126 5.81 21.69 -12.78
C GLU A 126 4.76 21.43 -13.88
N ARG A 127 3.65 22.17 -13.83
CA ARG A 127 2.62 22.10 -14.88
C ARG A 127 3.18 22.48 -16.23
N THR A 128 3.96 23.56 -16.29
CA THR A 128 4.59 24.02 -17.53
C THR A 128 5.47 22.94 -18.13
N ALA A 129 6.29 22.25 -17.33
CA ALA A 129 7.13 21.15 -17.80
C ALA A 129 6.32 19.99 -18.41
N LYS A 130 5.21 19.63 -17.77
CA LYS A 130 4.28 18.58 -18.24
C LYS A 130 3.58 18.97 -19.54
N GLU A 131 3.11 20.20 -19.66
CA GLU A 131 2.37 20.68 -20.84
C GLU A 131 3.28 20.96 -22.03
N SER A 132 4.46 21.53 -21.77
CA SER A 132 5.39 21.91 -22.83
C SER A 132 5.98 20.70 -23.54
N SER A 133 6.28 19.62 -22.82
CA SER A 133 6.75 18.36 -23.41
C SER A 133 5.72 17.74 -24.36
N ARG A 134 4.43 17.81 -24.01
CA ARG A 134 3.33 17.36 -24.88
C ARG A 134 3.20 18.18 -26.15
N ALA A 135 3.49 19.48 -26.09
CA ALA A 135 3.43 20.36 -27.26
C ALA A 135 4.59 20.12 -28.25
N THR A 136 5.77 19.75 -27.75
CA THR A 136 6.98 19.49 -28.57
C THR A 136 6.92 18.16 -29.33
N SER A 137 6.06 17.21 -28.95
CA SER A 137 5.92 15.91 -29.65
C SER A 137 5.21 16.00 -31.02
N LEU A 138 4.80 17.20 -31.44
CA LEU A 138 4.18 17.43 -32.74
C LEU A 138 5.21 17.37 -33.88
N PRO A 139 4.90 16.77 -35.05
CA PRO A 139 5.89 16.38 -36.08
C PRO A 139 6.83 17.46 -36.64
N ASN A 140 6.54 18.75 -36.39
CA ASN A 140 7.25 19.88 -36.97
C ASN A 140 7.88 20.83 -35.94
N VAL A 141 7.94 20.45 -34.66
CA VAL A 141 8.56 21.28 -33.61
C VAL A 141 10.02 20.83 -33.42
N LYS A 142 10.98 21.63 -33.90
CA LYS A 142 12.42 21.38 -33.73
C LYS A 142 13.07 22.20 -32.62
N GLU A 143 12.36 23.21 -32.13
CA GLU A 143 12.90 24.14 -31.14
C GLU A 143 12.47 23.73 -29.71
N PRO A 144 13.30 24.04 -28.70
CA PRO A 144 12.91 23.86 -27.31
C PRO A 144 11.60 24.59 -26.99
N PRO A 145 10.82 24.11 -26.02
CA PRO A 145 9.52 24.70 -25.71
C PRO A 145 9.64 26.19 -25.33
N ASP A 146 8.81 27.02 -25.96
CA ASP A 146 8.70 28.43 -25.57
C ASP A 146 7.85 28.58 -24.30
N LEU A 147 8.52 28.80 -23.18
CA LEU A 147 7.89 29.03 -21.88
C LEU A 147 7.13 30.37 -21.81
N SER A 148 7.35 31.30 -22.74
CA SER A 148 6.78 32.66 -22.72
C SER A 148 5.25 32.65 -22.83
N ARG A 149 4.71 31.68 -23.58
CA ARG A 149 3.27 31.47 -23.68
C ARG A 149 2.65 31.13 -22.32
N TYR A 150 3.24 30.18 -21.60
CA TYR A 150 2.74 29.74 -20.29
C TYR A 150 2.81 30.86 -19.25
N LEU A 151 3.89 31.65 -19.25
CA LEU A 151 4.03 32.83 -18.40
C LEU A 151 2.92 33.87 -18.70
N LYS A 152 2.61 34.09 -19.99
CA LYS A 152 1.55 35.01 -20.41
C LYS A 152 0.17 34.50 -19.99
N ASP A 153 -0.12 33.23 -20.21
CA ASP A 153 -1.40 32.62 -19.86
C ASP A 153 -1.63 32.68 -18.34
N TRP A 154 -0.59 32.39 -17.54
CA TRP A 154 -0.66 32.53 -16.08
C TRP A 154 -0.84 33.98 -15.63
N ALA A 155 -0.11 34.92 -16.23
CA ALA A 155 -0.25 36.35 -15.96
C ALA A 155 -1.69 36.84 -16.20
N VAL A 156 -2.31 36.46 -17.32
CA VAL A 156 -3.71 36.79 -17.62
C VAL A 156 -4.69 36.08 -16.68
N GLN A 157 -4.45 34.79 -16.40
CA GLN A 157 -5.31 33.98 -15.55
C GLN A 157 -5.43 34.61 -14.14
N TYR A 158 -4.30 35.00 -13.56
CA TYR A 158 -4.22 35.46 -12.17
C TYR A 158 -4.12 36.98 -12.01
N GLY A 159 -4.07 37.77 -13.09
CA GLY A 159 -4.15 39.23 -13.05
C GLY A 159 -2.81 39.94 -12.77
N PHE A 160 -1.72 39.46 -13.37
CA PHE A 160 -0.37 40.05 -13.23
C PHE A 160 0.20 40.52 -14.57
N GLY A 161 1.27 41.31 -14.50
CA GLY A 161 2.13 41.59 -15.66
C GLY A 161 3.07 40.42 -15.94
N VAL A 162 3.36 40.16 -17.22
CA VAL A 162 4.25 39.06 -17.64
C VAL A 162 5.67 39.21 -17.05
N ASP A 163 6.19 40.44 -16.99
CA ASP A 163 7.52 40.70 -16.42
C ASP A 163 7.57 40.44 -14.91
N GLN A 164 6.47 40.73 -14.20
CA GLN A 164 6.35 40.44 -12.77
C GLN A 164 6.39 38.93 -12.52
N VAL A 165 5.58 38.18 -13.27
CA VAL A 165 5.56 36.71 -13.22
C VAL A 165 6.95 36.14 -13.52
N LYS A 166 7.59 36.62 -14.59
CA LYS A 166 8.92 36.16 -14.99
C LYS A 166 9.97 36.46 -13.92
N SER A 167 9.93 37.65 -13.31
CA SER A 167 10.81 38.03 -12.21
C SER A 167 10.64 37.09 -11.02
N GLU A 168 9.40 36.73 -10.70
CA GLU A 168 9.09 35.86 -9.57
C GLU A 168 9.57 34.43 -9.79
N VAL A 169 9.31 33.86 -10.98
CA VAL A 169 9.82 32.53 -11.35
C VAL A 169 11.34 32.48 -11.28
N ASN A 170 12.03 33.53 -11.76
CA ASN A 170 13.49 33.62 -11.70
C ASN A 170 14.02 33.77 -10.27
N ARG A 171 13.32 34.56 -9.42
CA ARG A 171 13.64 34.69 -7.99
C ARG A 171 13.56 33.32 -7.32
N TRP A 172 12.42 32.64 -7.46
CA TRP A 172 12.18 31.31 -6.89
C TRP A 172 13.24 30.29 -7.33
N ALA A 173 13.52 30.19 -8.64
CA ALA A 173 14.53 29.26 -9.16
C ALA A 173 15.93 29.53 -8.59
N SER A 174 16.31 30.81 -8.44
CA SER A 174 17.61 31.19 -7.87
C SER A 174 17.68 30.89 -6.37
N GLU A 175 16.58 31.06 -5.64
CA GLU A 175 16.52 30.69 -4.22
C GLU A 175 16.65 29.19 -4.00
N VAL A 176 15.94 28.38 -4.80
CA VAL A 176 15.99 26.91 -4.73
C VAL A 176 17.41 26.39 -4.88
N GLU A 177 18.17 26.92 -5.84
CA GLU A 177 19.58 26.60 -6.05
C GLU A 177 20.46 27.05 -4.88
N SER A 178 20.25 28.28 -4.38
CA SER A 178 21.06 28.84 -3.29
C SER A 178 20.88 28.06 -1.97
N LYS A 179 19.67 27.57 -1.72
CA LYS A 179 19.32 26.81 -0.51
C LYS A 179 19.72 25.35 -0.61
N LYS A 180 20.18 24.88 -1.79
CA LYS A 180 20.42 23.45 -2.10
C LYS A 180 19.23 22.60 -1.66
N SER A 181 18.06 22.96 -2.17
CA SER A 181 16.81 22.23 -1.91
C SER A 181 16.89 20.79 -2.45
N ASP A 182 15.84 20.00 -2.28
CA ASP A 182 15.83 18.63 -2.80
C ASP A 182 16.04 18.59 -4.32
N ASN A 183 16.52 17.44 -4.81
CA ASN A 183 16.88 17.25 -6.22
C ASN A 183 15.67 17.48 -7.16
N TYR A 184 14.43 17.26 -6.70
CA TYR A 184 13.25 17.51 -7.51
C TYR A 184 13.02 19.02 -7.69
N ASP A 185 13.09 19.81 -6.62
CA ASP A 185 13.00 21.27 -6.73
C ASP A 185 14.15 21.87 -7.56
N LEU A 186 15.38 21.36 -7.42
CA LEU A 186 16.51 21.73 -8.28
C LEU A 186 16.22 21.43 -9.76
N SER A 187 15.55 20.32 -10.07
CA SER A 187 15.15 19.99 -11.44
C SER A 187 14.16 21.00 -12.02
N LEU A 188 13.18 21.43 -11.22
CA LEU A 188 12.20 22.44 -11.62
C LEU A 188 12.83 23.83 -11.79
N ALA A 189 13.77 24.20 -10.91
CA ALA A 189 14.53 25.45 -11.03
C ALA A 189 15.36 25.47 -12.33
N ALA A 190 16.08 24.38 -12.63
CA ALA A 190 16.82 24.24 -13.88
C ALA A 190 15.89 24.30 -15.10
N PHE A 191 14.71 23.66 -15.01
CA PHE A 191 13.69 23.71 -16.07
C PHE A 191 13.19 25.14 -16.31
N ALA A 192 12.87 25.89 -15.25
CA ALA A 192 12.43 27.28 -15.34
C ALA A 192 13.48 28.18 -16.01
N LYS A 193 14.77 27.89 -15.78
CA LYS A 193 15.91 28.56 -16.42
C LYS A 193 16.21 28.06 -17.83
N LYS A 194 15.41 27.14 -18.37
CA LYS A 194 15.58 26.49 -19.68
C LYS A 194 16.85 25.65 -19.79
N ASN A 195 17.42 25.21 -18.67
CA ASN A 195 18.50 24.24 -18.64
C ASN A 195 17.94 22.81 -18.57
N PHE A 196 17.41 22.32 -19.69
CA PHE A 196 16.67 21.05 -19.73
C PHE A 196 17.51 19.82 -19.43
N ASN A 197 18.82 19.85 -19.72
CA ASN A 197 19.72 18.74 -19.40
C ASN A 197 19.96 18.65 -17.90
N GLU A 198 20.26 19.77 -17.24
CA GLU A 198 20.40 19.80 -15.77
C GLU A 198 19.08 19.45 -15.08
N ALA A 199 17.94 19.91 -15.64
CA ALA A 199 16.63 19.51 -15.16
C ALA A 199 16.43 17.98 -15.24
N HIS A 200 16.83 17.36 -16.35
CA HIS A 200 16.78 15.91 -16.49
C HIS A 200 17.66 15.20 -15.46
N ASP A 201 18.94 15.58 -15.36
CA ASP A 201 19.89 14.93 -14.46
C ASP A 201 19.44 15.04 -13.00
N LYS A 202 18.97 16.21 -12.57
CA LYS A 202 18.44 16.42 -11.23
C LYS A 202 17.15 15.64 -10.95
N ALA A 203 16.27 15.51 -11.94
CA ALA A 203 15.07 14.68 -11.80
C ALA A 203 15.42 13.20 -11.67
N MET A 204 16.44 12.71 -12.39
CA MET A 204 16.94 11.34 -12.27
C MET A 204 17.59 11.09 -10.90
N GLU A 205 18.36 12.05 -10.38
CA GLU A 205 18.91 11.98 -9.01
C GLU A 205 17.79 11.95 -7.96
N ALA A 206 16.75 12.76 -8.11
CA ALA A 206 15.59 12.76 -7.20
C ALA A 206 14.85 11.41 -7.20
N ALA A 207 14.69 10.79 -8.39
CA ALA A 207 14.09 9.47 -8.50
C ALA A 207 14.95 8.41 -7.83
N ALA A 208 16.27 8.44 -8.02
CA ALA A 208 17.20 7.51 -7.38
C ALA A 208 17.20 7.64 -5.84
N ASP A 209 17.06 8.86 -5.31
CA ASP A 209 16.91 9.08 -3.87
C ASP A 209 15.67 8.39 -3.30
N GLU A 210 14.52 8.48 -3.98
CA GLU A 210 13.28 7.80 -3.58
C GLU A 210 13.35 6.28 -3.80
N GLU A 211 14.02 5.78 -4.84
CA GLU A 211 14.29 4.35 -5.02
C GLU A 211 15.13 3.78 -3.87
N ASN A 212 16.19 4.48 -3.46
CA ASN A 212 17.02 4.09 -2.32
C ASN A 212 16.24 4.11 -1.00
N ARG A 213 15.36 5.11 -0.84
CA ARG A 213 14.44 5.17 0.30
C ARG A 213 13.45 4.00 0.30
N LEU A 214 12.90 3.63 -0.85
CA LEU A 214 12.00 2.50 -0.98
C LEU A 214 12.67 1.18 -0.56
N VAL A 215 13.90 0.93 -1.03
CA VAL A 215 14.69 -0.24 -0.61
C VAL A 215 14.89 -0.26 0.91
N SER A 216 15.25 0.88 1.49
CA SER A 216 15.45 1.01 2.95
C SER A 216 14.16 0.75 3.74
N LEU A 217 13.02 1.26 3.27
CA LEU A 217 11.71 1.03 3.89
C LEU A 217 11.26 -0.43 3.78
N GLN A 218 11.48 -1.07 2.63
CA GLN A 218 11.19 -2.50 2.44
C GLN A 218 12.04 -3.36 3.37
N GLN A 219 13.32 -3.02 3.55
CA GLN A 219 14.18 -3.72 4.47
C GLN A 219 13.74 -3.55 5.93
N GLN A 220 13.43 -2.32 6.37
CA GLN A 220 12.89 -2.08 7.72
C GLN A 220 11.57 -2.82 7.96
N GLN A 221 10.71 -2.87 6.93
CA GLN A 221 9.47 -3.64 6.98
C GLN A 221 9.76 -5.13 7.16
N GLN A 222 10.69 -5.70 6.39
CA GLN A 222 11.05 -7.11 6.51
C GLN A 222 11.68 -7.43 7.87
N GLU A 223 12.59 -6.59 8.36
CA GLU A 223 13.18 -6.74 9.70
C GLU A 223 12.10 -6.73 10.79
N SER A 224 11.11 -5.84 10.67
CA SER A 224 9.98 -5.80 11.60
C SER A 224 9.13 -7.08 11.54
N ILE A 225 8.89 -7.62 10.34
CA ILE A 225 8.18 -8.88 10.14
C ILE A 225 8.93 -10.05 10.79
N ASP A 226 10.25 -10.13 10.59
CA ASP A 226 11.08 -11.19 11.16
C ASP A 226 11.06 -11.14 12.70
N LEU A 227 11.09 -9.94 13.29
CA LEU A 227 10.95 -9.76 14.73
C LEU A 227 9.57 -10.19 15.24
N ILE A 228 8.49 -9.87 14.52
CA ILE A 228 7.13 -10.31 14.85
C ILE A 228 7.03 -11.84 14.84
N ILE A 229 7.55 -12.49 13.80
CA ILE A 229 7.56 -13.96 13.68
C ILE A 229 8.34 -14.56 14.86
N ARG A 230 9.56 -14.05 15.13
CA ARG A 230 10.39 -14.50 16.24
C ARG A 230 9.67 -14.42 17.59
N ASP A 231 9.01 -13.30 17.86
CA ASP A 231 8.36 -13.06 19.14
C ASP A 231 7.10 -13.94 19.31
N TYR A 232 6.33 -14.16 18.24
CA TYR A 232 5.21 -15.11 18.26
C TYR A 232 5.68 -16.56 18.40
N LEU A 233 6.80 -16.94 17.76
CA LEU A 233 7.37 -18.28 17.93
C LEU A 233 7.83 -18.50 19.37
N LEU A 234 8.52 -17.52 19.98
CA LEU A 234 8.93 -17.60 21.38
C LEU A 234 7.72 -17.72 22.31
N ALA A 235 6.66 -16.95 22.08
CA ALA A 235 5.43 -17.05 22.84
C ALA A 235 4.76 -18.42 22.70
N GLY A 236 4.71 -18.95 21.47
CA GLY A 236 4.16 -20.26 21.17
C GLY A 236 4.94 -21.41 21.81
N ASP A 237 6.27 -21.35 21.73
CA ASP A 237 7.18 -22.34 22.33
C ASP A 237 7.13 -22.32 23.86
N SER A 238 7.02 -21.12 24.44
CA SER A 238 6.89 -20.92 25.88
C SER A 238 5.56 -21.49 26.37
N ALA A 239 4.46 -21.21 25.67
CA ALA A 239 3.13 -21.75 25.98
C ALA A 239 3.09 -23.28 25.81
N TYR A 240 3.71 -23.81 24.76
CA TYR A 240 3.84 -25.26 24.54
C TYR A 240 4.57 -25.93 25.71
N SER A 241 5.68 -25.33 26.14
CA SER A 241 6.48 -25.82 27.28
C SER A 241 5.72 -25.75 28.60
N ALA A 242 4.85 -24.75 28.76
CA ALA A 242 3.91 -24.63 29.88
C ALA A 242 2.68 -25.55 29.76
N GLN A 243 2.59 -26.36 28.70
CA GLN A 243 1.45 -27.23 28.36
C GLN A 243 0.13 -26.49 28.09
N ASP A 244 0.19 -25.19 27.79
CA ASP A 244 -0.95 -24.39 27.33
C ASP A 244 -0.99 -24.41 25.79
N PHE A 245 -1.46 -25.54 25.24
CA PHE A 245 -1.44 -25.79 23.80
C PHE A 245 -2.41 -24.91 23.00
N SER A 246 -3.46 -24.40 23.64
CA SER A 246 -4.39 -23.46 23.01
C SER A 246 -3.71 -22.11 22.77
N LYS A 247 -2.99 -21.58 23.76
CA LYS A 247 -2.17 -20.37 23.56
C LYS A 247 -1.03 -20.62 22.57
N SER A 248 -0.43 -21.80 22.61
CA SER A 248 0.63 -22.19 21.68
C SER A 248 0.15 -22.17 20.23
N SER A 249 -0.96 -22.87 19.93
CA SER A 249 -1.60 -22.86 18.61
C SER A 249 -1.93 -21.44 18.15
N THR A 250 -2.53 -20.63 19.04
CA THR A 250 -2.87 -19.22 18.74
C THR A 250 -1.62 -18.42 18.34
N ALA A 251 -0.52 -18.57 19.06
CA ALA A 251 0.71 -17.83 18.77
C ALA A 251 1.35 -18.28 17.45
N TYR A 252 1.41 -19.59 17.16
CA TYR A 252 1.90 -20.07 15.87
C TYR A 252 1.00 -19.64 14.71
N GLY A 253 -0.32 -19.61 14.89
CA GLY A 253 -1.25 -19.07 13.90
C GLY A 253 -0.99 -17.59 13.60
N LYS A 254 -0.65 -16.78 14.62
CA LYS A 254 -0.23 -15.39 14.42
C LYS A 254 1.12 -15.28 13.68
N ALA A 255 2.09 -16.13 13.97
CA ALA A 255 3.34 -16.19 13.20
C ALA A 255 3.07 -16.55 11.73
N LEU A 256 2.18 -17.52 11.47
CA LEU A 256 1.80 -17.93 10.11
C LEU A 256 1.14 -16.81 9.29
N ALA A 257 0.47 -15.85 9.93
CA ALA A 257 -0.12 -14.70 9.25
C ALA A 257 0.95 -13.75 8.65
N HIS A 258 2.20 -13.86 9.08
CA HIS A 258 3.32 -13.01 8.65
C HIS A 258 4.34 -13.76 7.77
N THR A 259 4.11 -15.04 7.47
CA THR A 259 4.98 -15.86 6.62
C THR A 259 4.19 -16.47 5.47
N SER A 260 4.87 -16.91 4.42
CA SER A 260 4.22 -17.57 3.28
C SER A 260 5.10 -18.65 2.66
N GLN A 261 4.45 -19.61 2.01
CA GLN A 261 5.13 -20.69 1.29
C GLN A 261 6.07 -20.17 0.19
N VAL A 262 5.69 -19.08 -0.48
CA VAL A 262 6.42 -18.54 -1.65
C VAL A 262 7.63 -17.70 -1.22
N GLN A 263 7.48 -16.89 -0.18
CA GLN A 263 8.52 -15.96 0.24
C GLN A 263 9.51 -16.63 1.21
N ASN A 264 8.99 -17.34 2.22
CA ASN A 264 9.77 -17.90 3.33
C ASN A 264 9.42 -19.40 3.55
N GLY A 265 9.39 -20.20 2.48
CA GLY A 265 8.84 -21.55 2.51
C GLY A 265 9.37 -22.46 3.63
N ILE A 266 10.68 -22.45 3.87
CA ILE A 266 11.32 -23.28 4.90
C ILE A 266 10.86 -22.86 6.31
N GLU A 267 10.85 -21.57 6.62
CA GLU A 267 10.37 -21.08 7.92
C GLU A 267 8.87 -21.35 8.08
N TRP A 268 8.08 -21.08 7.05
CA TRP A 268 6.65 -21.35 7.03
C TRP A 268 6.34 -22.83 7.34
N ALA A 269 7.04 -23.77 6.71
CA ALA A 269 6.86 -25.20 6.97
C ALA A 269 7.27 -25.58 8.40
N GLY A 270 8.32 -24.96 8.94
CA GLY A 270 8.73 -25.15 10.34
C GLY A 270 7.65 -24.70 11.33
N ILE A 271 6.99 -23.56 11.06
CA ILE A 271 5.89 -23.07 11.89
C ILE A 271 4.66 -23.98 11.76
N GLN A 272 4.37 -24.50 10.56
CA GLN A 272 3.29 -25.48 10.34
C GLN A 272 3.49 -26.74 11.19
N ILE A 273 4.71 -27.26 11.30
CA ILE A 273 5.00 -28.42 12.19
C ILE A 273 4.72 -28.07 13.66
N ARG A 274 5.14 -26.88 14.12
CA ARG A 274 4.90 -26.43 15.49
C ARG A 274 3.40 -26.32 15.79
N LEU A 275 2.62 -25.78 14.85
CA LEU A 275 1.17 -25.76 14.92
C LEU A 275 0.59 -27.18 14.97
N GLY A 276 1.00 -28.06 14.04
CA GLY A 276 0.54 -29.44 14.00
C GLY A 276 0.80 -30.21 15.29
N ASN A 277 1.95 -29.97 15.94
CA ASN A 277 2.30 -30.54 17.24
C ASN A 277 1.36 -30.02 18.35
N ALA A 278 1.10 -28.71 18.39
CA ALA A 278 0.20 -28.10 19.38
C ALA A 278 -1.24 -28.60 19.22
N GLU A 279 -1.72 -28.71 17.98
CA GLU A 279 -3.06 -29.22 17.67
C GLU A 279 -3.21 -30.71 18.02
N ALA A 280 -2.22 -31.54 17.69
CA ALA A 280 -2.20 -32.95 18.12
C ALA A 280 -2.19 -33.09 19.64
N ALA A 281 -1.50 -32.20 20.35
CA ALA A 281 -1.48 -32.16 21.81
C ALA A 281 -2.84 -31.74 22.42
N LEU A 282 -3.62 -30.89 21.73
CA LEU A 282 -4.99 -30.54 22.09
C LEU A 282 -5.96 -31.69 21.87
N VAL A 283 -5.83 -32.42 20.76
CA VAL A 283 -6.61 -33.65 20.49
C VAL A 283 -6.50 -34.65 21.64
N SER A 284 -5.27 -34.87 22.15
CA SER A 284 -5.04 -35.80 23.26
C SER A 284 -5.67 -35.39 24.61
N ARG A 285 -6.04 -34.12 24.77
CA ARG A 285 -6.50 -33.53 26.06
C ARG A 285 -7.93 -33.00 26.03
N SER A 286 -8.56 -32.95 24.87
CA SER A 286 -9.90 -32.38 24.68
C SER A 286 -10.95 -33.47 24.54
N GLU A 287 -12.21 -33.15 24.85
CA GLU A 287 -13.39 -34.00 24.65
C GLU A 287 -14.40 -33.30 23.72
N GLY A 288 -15.21 -34.09 23.00
CA GLY A 288 -16.31 -33.58 22.16
C GLY A 288 -15.89 -32.97 20.82
N VAL A 289 -16.74 -32.10 20.26
CA VAL A 289 -16.64 -31.57 18.88
C VAL A 289 -15.37 -30.77 18.58
N ALA A 290 -14.69 -30.26 19.62
CA ALA A 290 -13.41 -29.57 19.46
C ALA A 290 -12.30 -30.52 18.95
N ILE A 291 -12.38 -31.82 19.25
CA ILE A 291 -11.38 -32.81 18.80
C ILE A 291 -11.27 -32.82 17.27
N SER A 292 -12.39 -32.94 16.56
CA SER A 292 -12.37 -33.08 15.10
C SER A 292 -11.78 -31.86 14.40
N GLN A 293 -11.98 -30.67 14.97
CA GLN A 293 -11.41 -29.43 14.46
C GLN A 293 -9.88 -29.40 14.64
N HIS A 294 -9.40 -29.72 15.84
CA HIS A 294 -7.96 -29.80 16.13
C HIS A 294 -7.27 -30.90 15.31
N GLU A 295 -7.95 -32.02 15.09
CA GLU A 295 -7.47 -33.15 14.29
C GLU A 295 -7.31 -32.80 12.81
N GLU A 296 -8.31 -32.14 12.23
CA GLU A 296 -8.24 -31.62 10.86
C GLU A 296 -7.13 -30.56 10.74
N SER A 297 -7.03 -29.66 11.72
CA SER A 297 -5.98 -28.63 11.76
C SER A 297 -4.58 -29.25 11.78
N ALA A 298 -4.35 -30.24 12.66
CA ALA A 298 -3.07 -30.95 12.75
C ALA A 298 -2.70 -31.63 11.43
N ARG A 299 -3.63 -32.37 10.81
CA ARG A 299 -3.43 -33.02 9.51
C ARG A 299 -3.04 -32.01 8.43
N LYS A 300 -3.80 -30.92 8.31
CA LYS A 300 -3.54 -29.87 7.32
C LYS A 300 -2.16 -29.25 7.52
N ALA A 301 -1.78 -28.97 8.76
CA ALA A 301 -0.49 -28.35 9.06
C ALA A 301 0.70 -29.26 8.67
N TYR A 302 0.66 -30.56 9.01
CA TYR A 302 1.73 -31.48 8.59
C TYR A 302 1.77 -31.68 7.08
N GLN A 303 0.61 -31.84 6.43
CA GLN A 303 0.53 -31.96 4.97
C GLN A 303 1.08 -30.71 4.28
N ALA A 304 0.73 -29.53 4.79
CA ALA A 304 1.24 -28.25 4.33
C ALA A 304 2.77 -28.19 4.43
N ALA A 305 3.34 -28.53 5.58
CA ALA A 305 4.80 -28.59 5.76
C ALA A 305 5.48 -29.53 4.75
N LEU A 306 4.89 -30.71 4.50
CA LEU A 306 5.40 -31.71 3.55
C LEU A 306 5.34 -31.28 2.08
N THR A 307 4.61 -30.21 1.74
CA THR A 307 4.66 -29.62 0.38
C THR A 307 5.94 -28.83 0.12
N VAL A 308 6.60 -28.36 1.19
CA VAL A 308 7.86 -27.61 1.12
C VAL A 308 9.02 -28.51 1.51
N TYR A 309 8.88 -29.19 2.64
CA TYR A 309 9.86 -30.15 3.09
C TYR A 309 9.71 -31.41 2.29
N THR A 310 10.43 -31.50 1.17
CA THR A 310 10.46 -32.67 0.31
C THR A 310 11.64 -33.56 0.66
N ARG A 311 11.53 -34.86 0.37
CA ARG A 311 12.60 -35.82 0.61
C ARG A 311 13.87 -35.46 -0.16
N GLU A 312 13.71 -34.84 -1.32
CA GLU A 312 14.80 -34.49 -2.24
C GLU A 312 15.54 -33.22 -1.80
N GLN A 313 14.83 -32.21 -1.28
CA GLN A 313 15.41 -30.91 -0.97
C GLN A 313 15.88 -30.78 0.49
N VAL A 314 15.11 -31.33 1.44
CA VAL A 314 15.40 -31.28 2.88
C VAL A 314 15.02 -32.62 3.56
N PRO A 315 15.75 -33.71 3.26
CA PRO A 315 15.41 -35.07 3.68
C PRO A 315 15.22 -35.24 5.19
N GLU A 316 16.01 -34.52 5.98
CA GLU A 316 15.97 -34.58 7.45
C GLU A 316 14.66 -33.99 7.99
N ASP A 317 14.30 -32.78 7.56
CA ASP A 317 13.06 -32.12 7.97
C ASP A 317 11.82 -32.86 7.44
N TRP A 318 11.87 -33.39 6.22
CA TRP A 318 10.80 -34.25 5.69
C TRP A 318 10.59 -35.48 6.57
N ALA A 319 11.66 -36.20 6.93
CA ALA A 319 11.57 -37.40 7.75
C ALA A 319 11.05 -37.09 9.16
N ALA A 320 11.52 -36.00 9.77
CA ALA A 320 11.01 -35.53 11.06
C ALA A 320 9.52 -35.18 11.00
N THR A 321 9.09 -34.52 9.92
CA THR A 321 7.69 -34.15 9.69
C THR A 321 6.81 -35.38 9.53
N GLN A 322 7.23 -36.36 8.73
CA GLN A 322 6.52 -37.64 8.55
C GLN A 322 6.40 -38.39 9.89
N ASN A 323 7.46 -38.40 10.70
CA ASN A 323 7.45 -39.04 12.01
C ASN A 323 6.46 -38.37 12.98
N ASN A 324 6.46 -37.03 13.06
CA ASN A 324 5.53 -36.29 13.90
C ASN A 324 4.08 -36.49 13.43
N PHE A 325 3.87 -36.51 12.12
CA PHE A 325 2.56 -36.74 11.55
C PHE A 325 2.05 -38.17 11.86
N GLY A 326 2.89 -39.18 11.70
CA GLY A 326 2.58 -40.56 12.05
C GLY A 326 2.22 -40.72 13.52
N LEU A 327 2.96 -40.06 14.43
CA LEU A 327 2.66 -40.07 15.86
C LEU A 327 1.31 -39.41 16.17
N ALA A 328 0.97 -38.30 15.50
CA ALA A 328 -0.31 -37.64 15.67
C ALA A 328 -1.48 -38.52 15.21
N LEU A 329 -1.34 -39.21 14.07
CA LEU A 329 -2.34 -40.16 13.57
C LEU A 329 -2.49 -41.38 14.48
N PHE A 330 -1.39 -41.88 15.04
CA PHE A 330 -1.40 -42.98 16.00
C PHE A 330 -2.20 -42.62 17.27
N ASN A 331 -1.89 -41.47 17.88
CA ASN A 331 -2.58 -40.99 19.09
C ASN A 331 -4.09 -40.78 18.85
N LEU A 332 -4.46 -40.34 17.64
CA LEU A 332 -5.85 -40.21 17.24
C LEU A 332 -6.54 -41.59 17.17
N ALA A 333 -5.91 -42.57 16.52
CA ALA A 333 -6.46 -43.91 16.38
C ALA A 333 -6.73 -44.56 17.74
N GLU A 334 -5.80 -44.41 18.69
CA GLU A 334 -5.95 -44.90 20.08
C GLU A 334 -7.18 -44.29 20.79
N ARG A 335 -7.52 -43.03 20.51
CA ARG A 335 -8.71 -42.37 21.07
C ARG A 335 -10.00 -42.82 20.42
N SER A 336 -10.00 -43.07 19.11
CA SER A 336 -11.20 -43.53 18.39
C SER A 336 -11.58 -44.97 18.69
N GLU A 337 -10.61 -45.82 19.04
CA GLU A 337 -10.82 -47.27 19.20
C GLU A 337 -11.09 -47.72 20.64
N GLY A 338 -10.86 -46.88 21.66
CA GLY A 338 -11.26 -47.16 23.05
C GLY A 338 -11.08 -48.62 23.51
N GLY A 339 -9.90 -49.24 23.37
CA GLY A 339 -9.68 -50.56 24.00
C GLY A 339 -8.67 -51.58 23.43
N LEU A 340 -7.74 -51.26 22.52
CA LEU A 340 -6.71 -52.24 22.13
C LEU A 340 -5.29 -51.74 22.41
N ARG A 341 -4.69 -52.27 23.48
CA ARG A 341 -3.26 -52.13 23.81
C ARG A 341 -2.48 -53.33 23.29
N PRO A 342 -1.50 -53.14 22.37
CA PRO A 342 -0.43 -54.11 22.13
C PRO A 342 0.97 -53.48 22.38
N PRO A 343 2.04 -54.30 22.44
CA PRO A 343 2.92 -54.45 23.61
C PRO A 343 3.86 -53.26 23.92
N ASP A 344 4.20 -53.16 25.20
CA ASP A 344 4.96 -52.12 25.93
C ASP A 344 6.40 -51.79 25.44
N THR A 345 6.80 -52.23 24.25
CA THR A 345 8.15 -52.00 23.71
C THR A 345 8.28 -50.68 22.94
N CYS A 346 7.19 -50.15 22.36
CA CYS A 346 7.23 -48.86 21.65
C CYS A 346 7.20 -47.64 22.58
N ALA A 347 6.38 -47.68 23.64
CA ALA A 347 6.18 -46.55 24.54
C ALA A 347 7.48 -46.12 25.28
N LYS A 348 8.32 -47.07 25.70
CA LYS A 348 9.57 -46.77 26.41
C LYS A 348 10.66 -46.15 25.54
N ARG A 349 10.59 -46.30 24.21
CA ARG A 349 11.54 -45.65 23.28
C ARG A 349 11.20 -44.17 23.07
N SER A 350 9.91 -43.83 23.04
CA SER A 350 9.40 -42.47 22.79
C SER A 350 9.79 -41.46 23.87
N THR A 351 9.77 -41.85 25.15
CA THR A 351 10.20 -40.98 26.27
C THR A 351 11.69 -40.70 26.26
N LEU A 352 12.50 -41.60 25.69
CA LEU A 352 13.94 -41.40 25.51
C LEU A 352 14.24 -40.47 24.31
N THR A 353 13.47 -40.57 23.23
CA THR A 353 13.67 -39.73 22.03
C THR A 353 13.24 -38.27 22.28
N ALA A 354 12.19 -38.04 23.07
CA ALA A 354 11.74 -36.69 23.46
C ALA A 354 12.75 -35.97 24.39
N MET A 355 13.60 -36.69 25.12
CA MET A 355 14.69 -36.09 25.90
C MET A 355 15.97 -35.87 25.08
N HIS A 356 16.18 -36.61 23.98
CA HIS A 356 17.42 -36.56 23.19
C HIS A 356 17.38 -35.59 22.01
N TYR A 357 16.20 -35.24 21.49
CA TYR A 357 16.05 -34.09 20.59
C TYR A 357 15.73 -32.84 21.40
N ARG A 358 16.69 -32.41 22.23
CA ARG A 358 16.82 -30.97 22.53
C ARG A 358 16.79 -30.27 21.18
N PHE A 359 15.80 -29.40 21.01
CA PHE A 359 15.78 -28.31 20.04
C PHE A 359 17.18 -28.08 19.46
N ILE A 360 17.37 -28.39 18.18
CA ILE A 360 18.32 -27.61 17.41
C ILE A 360 17.52 -26.34 17.12
N PRO A 361 17.79 -25.23 17.83
CA PRO A 361 17.12 -24.00 17.51
C PRO A 361 17.50 -23.66 16.06
N ALA A 362 16.52 -23.24 15.26
CA ALA A 362 16.77 -22.59 13.98
C ALA A 362 17.44 -21.20 14.16
N SER A 363 18.24 -21.02 15.21
CA SER A 363 19.05 -19.82 15.45
C SER A 363 20.38 -19.84 14.69
N THR A 364 20.62 -20.82 13.81
CA THR A 364 21.90 -20.95 13.07
C THR A 364 21.81 -20.51 11.60
N TYR A 365 20.69 -19.94 11.15
CA TYR A 365 20.56 -19.37 9.80
C TYR A 365 20.38 -17.84 9.75
N LEU A 366 20.73 -17.12 10.81
CA LEU A 366 21.11 -15.70 10.70
C LEU A 366 22.55 -15.63 10.19
N LYS A 367 22.75 -15.75 8.88
CA LYS A 367 23.99 -15.30 8.24
C LYS A 367 24.07 -13.79 8.41
N ILE A 368 24.96 -13.41 9.30
CA ILE A 368 25.67 -12.13 9.41
C ILE A 368 25.79 -11.49 8.01
N GLY A 369 25.04 -10.42 7.76
CA GLY A 369 25.35 -9.47 6.70
C GLY A 369 26.70 -8.80 6.98
N PRO A 370 27.46 -8.39 5.94
CA PRO A 370 28.82 -7.88 6.15
C PRO A 370 28.77 -6.59 6.96
N GLY A 371 29.45 -6.58 8.11
CA GLY A 371 29.72 -5.38 8.88
C GLY A 371 30.59 -4.37 8.10
N PRO A 372 30.65 -3.11 8.58
CA PRO A 372 31.22 -2.00 7.82
C PRO A 372 32.72 -2.20 7.63
N ARG A 373 33.20 -2.03 6.39
CA ARG A 373 34.63 -1.82 6.16
C ARG A 373 34.97 -0.40 6.60
N GLN A 374 35.60 -0.28 7.76
CA GLN A 374 36.45 0.87 8.07
C GLN A 374 37.82 0.64 7.43
N ALA A 375 38.13 1.44 6.41
CA ALA A 375 39.42 2.06 6.10
C ALA A 375 39.29 2.80 4.77
#